data_AF-A0A957N8D6-F1
#
_entry.id   AF-A0A957N8D6-F1
#
_cell.length_a   1.000
_cell.length_b   1.000
_cell.length_c   1.000
_cell.angle_alpha   90.00
_cell.angle_beta   90.00
_cell.angle_gamma   90.00
#
_symmetry.space_group_name_H-M   'P 1'
#
loop_
_entity.id
_entity.type
_entity.pdbx_description
1 polymer ?
#
loop_
_entity_poly.entity_id
_entity_poly.type
_entity_poly.pdbx_seq_one_letter_code
_entity_poly.pdbx_strand_id
1 'polypeptide(L)'
;DFVWRHADGCYRLEVRPPTVGDLLALAGSASADAETLRRQLLARCVTAAACDDVAVDVTSLPVPVSRALAAHLAAVDPWAETLLELACPACATRWHAAVDIGEFFWRELTVQAKRLLREVHLLARGYGWREADVLALHPRRRQAYLDMLLES
;
A
#
# COMPACT_ATOMS: atom_id res chain seq x y z
N ASP A 1 19.27 -12.31 -3.11
CA ASP A 1 20.25 -12.79 -2.12
C ASP A 1 20.79 -11.62 -1.30
N PHE A 2 20.56 -11.66 0.00
CA PHE A 2 21.07 -10.69 0.96
C PHE A 2 22.21 -11.32 1.75
N VAL A 3 23.39 -10.71 1.73
CA VAL A 3 24.58 -11.19 2.46
C VAL A 3 25.00 -10.14 3.46
N TRP A 4 25.22 -10.55 4.70
CA TRP A 4 25.56 -9.65 5.78
C TRP A 4 26.58 -10.28 6.73
N ARG A 5 27.61 -9.51 7.14
CA ARG A 5 28.68 -9.99 8.02
C ARG A 5 28.46 -9.48 9.45
N HIS A 6 28.28 -10.39 10.41
CA HIS A 6 28.26 -10.10 11.85
C HIS A 6 29.61 -10.43 12.50
N ALA A 7 29.81 -10.00 13.74
CA ALA A 7 30.89 -10.52 14.60
C ALA A 7 30.78 -12.04 14.84
N ASP A 8 29.58 -12.62 14.70
CA ASP A 8 29.27 -14.03 14.99
C ASP A 8 29.29 -14.93 13.74
N GLY A 9 29.62 -14.39 12.56
CA GLY A 9 29.66 -15.15 11.29
C GLY A 9 29.08 -14.41 10.09
N CYS A 10 29.15 -15.04 8.91
CA CYS A 10 28.59 -14.52 7.67
C CYS A 10 27.18 -15.06 7.42
N TYR A 11 26.18 -14.19 7.50
CA TYR A 11 24.79 -14.52 7.22
C TYR A 11 24.47 -14.37 5.72
N ARG A 12 23.85 -15.39 5.14
CA ARG A 12 23.31 -15.38 3.77
C ARG A 12 21.81 -15.70 3.84
N LEU A 13 20.98 -14.79 3.37
CA LEU A 13 19.53 -14.89 3.37
C LEU A 13 19.00 -14.81 1.93
N GLU A 14 18.14 -15.75 1.57
CA GLU A 14 17.29 -15.65 0.39
C GLU A 14 15.96 -15.01 0.81
N VAL A 15 15.58 -13.94 0.12
CA VAL A 15 14.53 -13.04 0.58
C VAL A 15 13.65 -12.60 -0.57
N ARG A 16 12.37 -12.39 -0.27
CA ARG A 16 11.39 -11.79 -1.16
C ARG A 16 10.75 -10.56 -0.50
N PRO A 17 10.27 -9.57 -1.28
CA PRO A 17 9.46 -8.49 -0.75
C PRO A 17 8.22 -9.01 0.01
N PRO A 18 7.77 -8.29 1.05
CA PRO A 18 6.50 -8.58 1.72
C PRO A 18 5.34 -8.41 0.74
N THR A 19 4.28 -9.20 0.94
CA THR A 19 3.03 -9.08 0.18
C THR A 19 1.87 -8.75 1.11
N VAL A 20 0.75 -8.30 0.54
CA VAL A 20 -0.50 -8.12 1.30
C VAL A 20 -0.91 -9.41 2.01
N GLY A 21 -0.66 -10.58 1.40
CA GLY A 21 -0.91 -11.88 2.05
C GLY A 21 -0.09 -12.09 3.33
N ASP A 22 1.13 -11.54 3.40
CA ASP A 22 1.94 -11.61 4.62
C ASP A 22 1.40 -10.71 5.72
N LEU A 23 0.96 -9.50 5.38
CA LEU A 23 0.33 -8.59 6.33
C LEU A 23 -0.99 -9.15 6.87
N LEU A 24 -1.82 -9.73 5.99
CA LEU A 24 -3.07 -10.36 6.37
C LEU A 24 -2.87 -11.57 7.29
N ALA A 25 -1.81 -12.34 7.11
CA ALA A 25 -1.48 -13.45 8.00
C ALA A 25 -1.17 -12.99 9.44
N LEU A 26 -0.76 -11.72 9.62
CA LEU A 26 -0.48 -11.12 10.92
C LEU A 26 -1.72 -10.47 11.57
N ALA A 27 -2.78 -10.21 10.78
CA ALA A 27 -3.97 -9.52 11.26
C ALA A 27 -4.69 -10.23 12.42
N GLY A 28 -4.52 -11.55 12.56
CA GLY A 28 -5.05 -12.34 13.68
C GLY A 28 -4.29 -12.17 15.00
N SER A 29 -3.15 -11.49 15.01
CA SER A 29 -2.25 -11.34 16.17
C SER A 29 -2.38 -9.98 16.86
N ALA A 30 -3.61 -9.46 17.00
CA ALA A 30 -3.88 -8.10 17.45
C ALA A 30 -3.36 -7.72 18.86
N SER A 31 -2.96 -8.71 19.67
CA SER A 31 -2.38 -8.51 21.00
C SER A 31 -0.85 -8.57 21.03
N ALA A 32 -0.19 -8.91 19.91
CA ALA A 32 1.26 -8.97 19.84
C ALA A 32 1.87 -7.56 19.82
N ASP A 33 3.05 -7.42 20.44
CA ASP A 33 3.81 -6.18 20.32
C ASP A 33 4.39 -5.98 18.91
N ALA A 34 4.73 -4.74 18.58
CA ALA A 34 5.26 -4.37 17.26
C ALA A 34 6.53 -5.17 16.90
N GLU A 35 7.35 -5.49 17.88
CA GLU A 35 8.61 -6.23 17.68
C GLU A 35 8.36 -7.70 17.31
N THR A 36 7.35 -8.34 17.91
CA THR A 36 6.93 -9.69 17.57
C THR A 36 6.31 -9.72 16.18
N LEU A 37 5.42 -8.77 15.85
CA LEU A 37 4.85 -8.65 14.51
C LEU A 37 5.93 -8.43 13.45
N ARG A 38 6.94 -7.59 13.75
CA ARG A 38 8.09 -7.36 12.88
C ARG A 38 8.88 -8.64 12.63
N ARG A 39 9.20 -9.42 13.68
CA ARG A 39 9.90 -10.71 13.54
C ARG A 39 9.10 -11.71 12.72
N GLN A 40 7.79 -11.80 12.96
CA GLN A 40 6.90 -12.68 12.19
C GLN A 40 6.84 -12.27 10.71
N LEU A 41 6.76 -10.97 10.41
CA LEU A 41 6.79 -10.47 9.04
C LEU A 41 8.10 -10.83 8.34
N LEU A 42 9.24 -10.59 8.99
CA LEU A 42 10.56 -10.93 8.43
C LEU A 42 10.69 -12.44 8.19
N ALA A 43 10.24 -13.28 9.11
CA ALA A 43 10.25 -14.74 8.95
C ALA A 43 9.47 -15.20 7.71
N ARG A 44 8.40 -14.50 7.33
CA ARG A 44 7.63 -14.80 6.11
C ARG A 44 8.31 -14.34 4.82
N CYS A 45 9.19 -13.35 4.91
CA CYS A 45 9.91 -12.77 3.77
C CYS A 45 11.19 -13.54 3.44
N VAL A 46 11.71 -14.37 4.35
CA VAL A 46 12.92 -15.16 4.17
C VAL A 46 12.57 -16.58 3.72
N THR A 47 13.10 -17.02 2.59
CA THR A 47 12.90 -18.38 2.05
C THR A 47 14.00 -19.34 2.47
N ALA A 48 15.22 -18.83 2.69
CA ALA A 48 16.34 -19.60 3.22
C ALA A 48 17.27 -18.69 4.04
N ALA A 49 17.85 -19.24 5.10
CA ALA A 49 18.81 -18.53 5.96
C ALA A 49 19.96 -19.45 6.36
N ALA A 50 21.19 -18.97 6.21
CA ALA A 50 22.39 -19.66 6.64
C ALA A 50 23.39 -18.71 7.31
N CYS A 51 24.14 -19.21 8.28
CA CYS A 51 25.30 -18.58 8.88
C CYS A 51 26.51 -19.49 8.67
N ASP A 52 27.55 -19.00 7.99
CA ASP A 52 28.74 -19.79 7.64
C ASP A 52 28.38 -21.16 7.03
N ASP A 53 27.44 -21.12 6.07
CA ASP A 53 26.88 -22.27 5.33
C ASP A 53 26.09 -23.29 6.19
N VAL A 54 25.82 -22.99 7.47
CA VAL A 54 24.92 -23.75 8.34
C VAL A 54 23.53 -23.12 8.35
N ALA A 55 22.49 -23.91 8.09
CA ALA A 55 21.11 -23.43 8.15
C ALA A 55 20.75 -22.89 9.53
N VAL A 56 20.15 -21.70 9.58
CA VAL A 56 19.72 -21.05 10.83
C VAL A 56 18.24 -20.72 10.79
N ASP A 57 17.61 -20.69 11.95
CA ASP A 57 16.23 -20.20 12.07
C ASP A 57 16.20 -18.67 11.91
N VAL A 58 15.26 -18.20 11.09
CA VAL A 58 15.06 -16.77 10.85
C VAL A 58 14.62 -16.06 12.13
N THR A 59 13.89 -16.73 13.01
CA THR A 59 13.41 -16.13 14.26
C THR A 59 14.52 -15.91 15.29
N SER A 60 15.67 -16.56 15.13
CA SER A 60 16.84 -16.44 16.01
C SER A 60 17.94 -15.53 15.44
N LEU A 61 17.70 -14.85 14.32
CA LEU A 61 18.66 -13.93 13.74
C LEU A 61 19.03 -12.81 14.72
N PRO A 62 20.32 -12.47 14.87
CA PRO A 62 20.75 -11.34 15.68
C PRO A 62 20.04 -10.04 15.29
N VAL A 63 19.78 -9.18 16.28
CA VAL A 63 19.10 -7.89 16.07
C VAL A 63 19.74 -7.04 14.95
N PRO A 64 21.08 -6.94 14.85
CA PRO A 64 21.72 -6.20 13.76
C PRO A 64 21.42 -6.80 12.38
N VAL A 65 21.40 -8.13 12.24
CA VAL A 65 21.08 -8.84 11.00
C VAL A 65 19.62 -8.57 10.62
N SER A 66 18.71 -8.73 11.57
CA SER A 66 17.27 -8.50 11.36
C SER A 66 16.95 -7.07 10.93
N ARG A 67 17.65 -6.08 11.49
CA ARG A 67 17.50 -4.67 11.12
C ARG A 67 18.07 -4.37 9.73
N ALA A 68 19.21 -4.97 9.38
CA ALA A 68 19.79 -4.84 8.05
C ALA A 68 18.91 -5.51 6.98
N LEU A 69 18.30 -6.65 7.30
CA LEU A 69 17.29 -7.30 6.46
C LEU A 69 16.07 -6.39 6.24
N ALA A 70 15.53 -5.78 7.29
CA ALA A 70 14.39 -4.86 7.16
C ALA A 70 14.72 -3.67 6.26
N ALA A 71 15.90 -3.07 6.41
CA ALA A 71 16.37 -1.99 5.54
C ALA A 71 16.54 -2.44 4.08
N HIS A 72 17.05 -3.66 3.86
CA HIS A 72 17.15 -4.23 2.53
C HIS A 72 15.77 -4.44 1.89
N LEU A 73 14.80 -4.98 2.64
CA LEU A 73 13.43 -5.18 2.16
C LEU A 73 12.75 -3.84 1.79
N ALA A 74 12.98 -2.78 2.56
CA ALA A 74 12.49 -1.44 2.22
C ALA A 74 13.16 -0.87 0.95
N ALA A 75 14.44 -1.17 0.72
CA ALA A 75 15.16 -0.68 -0.47
C ALA A 75 14.75 -1.40 -1.77
N VAL A 76 14.34 -2.67 -1.70
CA VAL A 76 13.93 -3.45 -2.89
C VAL A 76 12.49 -3.17 -3.34
N ASP A 77 11.67 -2.56 -2.49
CA ASP A 77 10.33 -2.06 -2.85
C ASP A 77 10.21 -0.55 -2.56
N PRO A 78 10.68 0.31 -3.48
CA PRO A 78 10.58 1.77 -3.33
C PRO A 78 9.14 2.30 -3.23
N TRP A 79 8.15 1.48 -3.58
CA TRP A 79 6.74 1.87 -3.57
C TRP A 79 6.03 1.47 -2.27
N ALA A 80 6.69 0.70 -1.40
CA ALA A 80 6.19 0.35 -0.08
C ALA A 80 5.93 1.60 0.79
N GLU A 81 6.71 2.66 0.59
CA GLU A 81 6.51 3.95 1.24
C GLU A 81 6.76 5.09 0.25
N THR A 82 5.69 5.78 -0.16
CA THR A 82 5.79 6.92 -1.07
C THR A 82 6.04 8.19 -0.27
N LEU A 83 7.27 8.71 -0.31
CA LEU A 83 7.65 9.95 0.35
C LEU A 83 7.77 11.10 -0.66
N LEU A 84 7.08 12.21 -0.38
CA LEU A 84 7.26 13.46 -1.10
C LEU A 84 8.31 14.32 -0.39
N GLU A 85 9.35 14.71 -1.11
CA GLU A 85 10.26 15.76 -0.65
C GLU A 85 9.59 17.13 -0.85
N LEU A 86 9.40 17.83 0.26
CA LEU A 86 8.75 19.14 0.29
C LEU A 86 9.75 20.17 0.82
N ALA A 87 9.66 21.40 0.29
CA ALA A 87 10.49 22.51 0.72
C ALA A 87 9.61 23.73 1.02
N CYS A 88 9.91 24.42 2.13
CA CYS A 88 9.20 25.64 2.47
C CYS A 88 9.70 26.77 1.57
N PRO A 89 8.83 27.44 0.79
CA PRO A 89 9.28 28.51 -0.09
C PRO A 89 9.80 29.73 0.67
N ALA A 90 9.45 29.89 1.95
CA ALA A 90 9.87 31.04 2.77
C ALA A 90 11.23 30.85 3.46
N CYS A 91 11.57 29.63 3.89
CA CYS A 91 12.78 29.37 4.68
C CYS A 91 13.68 28.25 4.14
N ALA A 92 13.31 27.62 3.03
CA ALA A 92 14.02 26.51 2.39
C ALA A 92 14.18 25.23 3.24
N THR A 93 13.56 25.15 4.42
CA THR A 93 13.51 23.91 5.22
C THR A 93 12.87 22.80 4.40
N ARG A 94 13.54 21.64 4.38
CA ARG A 94 13.08 20.44 3.69
C ARG A 94 12.51 19.43 4.67
N TRP A 95 11.48 18.73 4.27
CA TRP A 95 10.93 17.59 5.01
C TRP A 95 10.36 16.56 4.04
N HIS A 96 10.14 15.35 4.54
CA HIS A 96 9.46 14.30 3.81
C HIS A 96 8.04 14.15 4.36
N ALA A 97 7.06 13.98 3.47
CA ALA A 97 5.70 13.63 3.83
C ALA A 97 5.33 12.29 3.19
N ALA A 98 4.82 11.36 3.99
CA ALA A 98 4.29 10.09 3.48
C ALA A 98 2.95 10.33 2.79
N VAL A 99 2.79 9.74 1.61
CA VAL A 99 1.53 9.71 0.87
C VAL A 99 0.94 8.32 0.99
N ASP A 100 -0.19 8.24 1.67
CA ASP A 100 -1.03 7.04 1.62
C ASP A 100 -1.83 7.05 0.31
N ILE A 101 -1.27 6.39 -0.71
CA ILE A 101 -1.93 6.24 -2.02
C ILE A 101 -3.25 5.48 -1.89
N GLY A 102 -3.34 4.53 -0.95
CA GLY A 102 -4.54 3.74 -0.71
C GLY A 102 -5.67 4.61 -0.18
N GLU A 103 -5.42 5.41 0.85
CA GLU A 103 -6.39 6.37 1.39
C GLU A 103 -6.80 7.40 0.34
N PHE A 104 -5.83 7.97 -0.39
CA PHE A 104 -6.09 8.93 -1.46
C PHE A 104 -7.03 8.34 -2.52
N PHE A 105 -6.68 7.17 -3.05
CA PHE A 105 -7.46 6.51 -4.09
C PHE A 105 -8.87 6.14 -3.60
N TRP A 106 -8.98 5.62 -2.37
CA TRP A 106 -10.27 5.26 -1.78
C TRP A 106 -11.21 6.47 -1.63
N ARG A 107 -10.64 7.62 -1.23
CA ARG A 107 -11.37 8.89 -1.15
C ARG A 107 -11.89 9.32 -2.53
N GLU A 108 -11.02 9.32 -3.54
CA GLU A 108 -11.40 9.69 -4.91
C GLU A 108 -12.48 8.75 -5.48
N LEU A 109 -12.31 7.44 -5.30
CA LEU A 109 -13.29 6.44 -5.72
C LEU A 109 -14.66 6.68 -5.06
N THR A 110 -14.66 6.98 -3.75
CA THR A 110 -15.89 7.26 -2.99
C THR A 110 -16.60 8.51 -3.51
N VAL A 111 -15.85 9.56 -3.85
CA VAL A 111 -16.41 10.79 -4.44
C VAL A 111 -17.03 10.49 -5.80
N GLN A 112 -16.32 9.75 -6.66
CA GLN A 112 -16.82 9.40 -8.00
C GLN A 112 -18.06 8.50 -7.93
N ALA A 113 -18.10 7.53 -7.01
CA ALA A 113 -19.26 6.67 -6.81
C ALA A 113 -20.50 7.49 -6.38
N LYS A 114 -20.33 8.41 -5.41
CA LYS A 114 -21.41 9.31 -4.97
C LYS A 114 -21.88 10.24 -6.09
N ARG A 115 -20.96 10.75 -6.90
CA ARG A 115 -21.29 11.56 -8.09
C ARG A 115 -22.12 10.73 -9.07
N LEU A 116 -21.67 9.53 -9.44
CA LEU A 116 -22.38 8.65 -10.36
C LEU A 116 -23.80 8.35 -9.90
N LEU A 117 -23.99 8.07 -8.61
CA LEU A 117 -25.34 7.83 -8.05
C LEU A 117 -26.25 9.07 -8.19
N ARG A 118 -25.72 10.28 -8.02
CA ARG A 118 -26.48 11.52 -8.25
C ARG A 118 -26.83 11.71 -9.71
N GLU A 119 -25.89 11.43 -10.63
CA GLU A 119 -26.14 11.47 -12.08
C GLU A 119 -27.28 10.53 -12.46
N VAL A 120 -27.23 9.28 -11.98
CA VAL A 120 -28.29 8.27 -12.19
C VAL A 120 -29.63 8.76 -11.64
N HIS A 121 -29.65 9.25 -10.40
CA HIS A 121 -30.87 9.74 -9.76
C HIS A 121 -31.53 10.88 -10.56
N LEU A 122 -30.75 11.88 -10.98
CA LEU A 122 -31.27 13.03 -11.71
C LEU A 122 -31.78 12.64 -13.10
N LEU A 123 -31.02 11.84 -13.85
CA LEU A 123 -31.43 11.40 -15.19
C LEU A 123 -32.66 10.48 -15.15
N ALA A 124 -32.72 9.54 -14.20
CA ALA A 124 -33.89 8.69 -14.01
C ALA A 124 -35.13 9.52 -13.65
N ARG A 125 -34.98 10.53 -12.78
CA ARG A 125 -36.08 11.40 -12.37
C ARG A 125 -36.57 12.32 -13.50
N GLY A 126 -35.66 12.88 -14.30
CA GLY A 126 -36.02 13.83 -15.36
C GLY A 126 -36.54 13.18 -16.64
N TYR A 127 -35.99 12.02 -17.01
CA TYR A 127 -36.33 11.36 -18.27
C TYR A 127 -37.10 10.04 -18.10
N GLY A 128 -37.28 9.55 -16.87
CA GLY A 128 -37.96 8.29 -16.58
C GLY A 128 -37.14 7.04 -16.96
N TRP A 129 -35.85 7.19 -17.25
CA TRP A 129 -34.97 6.09 -17.63
C TRP A 129 -34.68 5.18 -16.43
N ARG A 130 -34.51 3.87 -16.70
CA ARG A 130 -34.07 2.94 -15.67
C ARG A 130 -32.59 3.13 -15.42
N GLU A 131 -32.14 2.80 -14.20
CA GLU A 131 -30.73 2.88 -13.81
C GLU A 131 -29.79 2.19 -14.81
N ALA A 132 -30.14 0.98 -15.26
CA ALA A 132 -29.35 0.24 -16.24
C ALA A 132 -29.20 0.98 -17.58
N ASP A 133 -30.25 1.67 -18.04
CA ASP A 133 -30.22 2.43 -19.29
C ASP A 133 -29.32 3.67 -19.14
N VAL A 134 -29.33 4.32 -17.96
CA VAL A 134 -28.42 5.45 -17.65
C VAL A 134 -26.97 4.98 -17.55
N LEU A 135 -26.70 3.87 -16.86
CA LEU A 135 -25.34 3.33 -16.70
C LEU A 135 -24.74 2.85 -18.02
N ALA A 136 -25.56 2.40 -18.97
CA ALA A 136 -25.13 2.04 -20.32
C ALA A 136 -24.67 3.24 -21.16
N LEU A 137 -25.03 4.47 -20.78
CA LEU A 137 -24.56 5.67 -21.46
C LEU A 137 -23.09 5.96 -21.13
N HIS A 138 -22.32 6.32 -22.14
CA HIS A 138 -20.98 6.85 -21.97
C HIS A 138 -21.00 8.12 -21.07
N PRO A 139 -20.03 8.32 -20.16
CA PRO A 139 -20.05 9.43 -19.19
C PRO A 139 -20.27 10.81 -19.82
N ARG A 140 -19.62 11.10 -20.96
CA ARG A 140 -19.82 12.36 -21.71
C ARG A 140 -21.28 12.60 -22.11
N ARG A 141 -22.00 11.55 -22.50
CA ARG A 141 -23.39 11.64 -22.94
C ARG A 141 -24.34 11.82 -21.76
N ARG A 142 -24.07 11.15 -20.62
CA ARG A 142 -24.79 11.43 -19.37
C ARG A 142 -24.65 12.89 -18.95
N GLN A 143 -23.43 13.43 -18.99
CA GLN A 143 -23.17 14.82 -18.63
C GLN A 143 -23.97 15.79 -19.52
N ALA A 144 -23.97 15.58 -20.84
CA ALA A 144 -24.76 16.42 -21.75
C ALA A 144 -26.26 16.43 -21.43
N TYR A 145 -26.84 15.27 -21.08
CA TYR A 145 -28.25 15.20 -20.66
C TYR A 145 -28.50 15.86 -19.30
N LEU A 146 -27.55 15.78 -18.37
CA LEU A 146 -27.65 16.48 -17.09
C LEU A 146 -27.61 17.99 -17.29
N ASP A 147 -26.73 18.48 -18.16
CA ASP A 147 -26.64 19.91 -18.46
C ASP A 147 -27.97 20.43 -19.03
N MET A 148 -28.56 19.71 -20.00
CA MET A 148 -29.89 20.04 -20.56
C MET A 148 -31.01 20.04 -19.52
N LEU A 149 -30.96 19.14 -18.53
CA LEU A 149 -31.95 19.03 -17.45
C LEU A 149 -31.79 20.17 -16.42
N LEU A 150 -30.57 20.67 -16.22
CA LEU A 150 -30.29 21.77 -15.29
C LEU A 150 -30.57 23.16 -15.90
N GLU A 151 -30.63 23.24 -17.22
CA GLU A 151 -30.98 24.46 -17.98
C GLU A 151 -32.50 24.67 -18.12
N SER A 152 -33.32 23.66 -17.79
CA SER A 152 -34.80 23.70 -17.85
C SER A 152 -35.45 24.10 -16.53
#